data_AF-A0A7X5XA09-F1
#
_entry.id   AF-A0A7X5XA09-F1
#
_cell.length_a   1.000
_cell.length_b   1.000
_cell.length_c   1.000
_cell.angle_alpha   90.00
_cell.angle_beta   90.00
_cell.angle_gamma   90.00
#
_symmetry.space_group_name_H-M   'P 1'
#
loop_
_entity.id
_entity.type
_entity.pdbx_description
1 polymer ?
#
loop_
_entity_poly.entity_id
_entity_poly.type
_entity_poly.pdbx_seq_one_letter_code
_entity_poly.pdbx_strand_id
1 'polypeptide(L)'
;MRPAWLIVGLLHILLVATAVVLPAQSAHAVGVNYYVDPTNGSDSNSGTSTASAFKTIKKARNAVRAVNANMARDIVVNLRGGTYPLTSPVTFTTVDSGTNGRTVIYRAYGSETPVMTSAKTITGWTPAGNGRYKASVGDGRFRQLYVNGVRATRARYPDLGSNFQLQSSDKTNQVLR
;
A
#
# COMPACT_ATOMS: atom_id res chain seq x y z
N MET A 1 24.96 50.59 -84.71
CA MET A 1 26.28 50.12 -84.21
C MET A 1 26.68 50.94 -82.99
N ARG A 2 26.58 50.35 -81.79
CA ARG A 2 27.35 50.56 -80.55
C ARG A 2 26.70 49.71 -79.43
N PRO A 3 27.49 49.11 -78.50
CA PRO A 3 27.28 47.73 -78.08
C PRO A 3 26.51 47.57 -76.75
N ALA A 4 25.91 46.39 -76.60
CA ALA A 4 25.38 45.82 -75.35
C ALA A 4 26.46 45.78 -74.25
N TRP A 5 26.06 45.57 -72.98
CA TRP A 5 26.70 44.66 -72.01
C TRP A 5 25.65 44.22 -70.98
N LEU A 6 25.50 42.90 -70.85
CA LEU A 6 24.71 42.19 -69.84
C LEU A 6 25.54 42.07 -68.55
N ILE A 7 24.96 42.43 -67.40
CA ILE A 7 25.52 42.11 -66.09
C ILE A 7 24.67 40.98 -65.50
N VAL A 8 25.27 39.78 -65.43
CA VAL A 8 24.73 38.61 -64.74
C VAL A 8 25.18 38.70 -63.27
N GLY A 9 24.24 38.92 -62.35
CA GLY A 9 24.50 38.90 -60.91
C GLY A 9 24.43 37.48 -60.36
N LEU A 10 25.55 36.97 -59.84
CA LEU A 10 25.64 35.67 -59.15
C LEU A 10 25.26 35.86 -57.67
N LEU A 11 24.06 35.41 -57.29
CA LEU A 11 23.58 35.43 -55.90
C LEU A 11 24.13 34.21 -55.16
N HIS A 12 25.13 34.39 -54.30
CA HIS A 12 25.63 33.35 -53.41
C HIS A 12 24.73 33.25 -52.17
N ILE A 13 23.94 32.19 -52.06
CA ILE A 13 23.14 31.88 -50.87
C ILE A 13 24.07 31.17 -49.86
N LEU A 14 24.41 31.86 -48.78
CA LEU A 14 25.15 31.31 -47.66
C LEU A 14 24.17 30.59 -46.71
N LEU A 15 24.16 29.26 -46.75
CA LEU A 15 23.34 28.43 -45.85
C LEU A 15 24.04 28.32 -44.49
N VAL A 16 23.62 29.14 -43.51
CA VAL A 16 24.07 29.02 -42.13
C VAL A 16 23.30 27.87 -41.47
N ALA A 17 23.97 26.73 -41.25
CA ALA A 17 23.42 25.62 -40.49
C ALA A 17 23.48 25.95 -38.99
N THR A 18 22.37 26.42 -38.42
CA THR A 18 22.24 26.57 -36.97
C THR A 18 22.04 25.20 -36.33
N ALA A 19 23.04 24.72 -35.60
CA ALA A 19 22.91 23.55 -34.74
C ALA A 19 21.96 23.86 -33.59
N VAL A 20 20.77 23.27 -33.59
CA VAL A 20 19.84 23.32 -32.47
C VAL A 20 20.42 22.44 -31.35
N VAL A 21 21.03 23.07 -30.35
CA VAL A 21 21.42 22.38 -29.11
C VAL A 21 20.13 22.16 -28.31
N LEU A 22 19.59 20.95 -28.38
CA LEU A 22 18.48 20.54 -27.53
C LEU A 22 19.00 20.48 -26.07
N PRO A 23 18.34 21.12 -25.10
CA PRO A 23 18.73 20.98 -23.71
C PRO A 23 18.59 19.51 -23.32
N ALA A 24 19.66 18.93 -22.79
CA ALA A 24 19.62 17.59 -22.21
C ALA A 24 18.60 17.60 -21.06
N GLN A 25 17.44 16.97 -21.30
CA GLN A 25 16.46 16.77 -20.25
C GLN A 25 17.14 15.94 -19.16
N SER A 26 17.20 16.49 -17.95
CA SER A 26 17.69 15.76 -16.79
C SER A 26 16.79 14.54 -16.61
N ALA A 27 17.33 13.35 -16.86
CA ALA A 27 16.66 12.11 -16.46
C ALA A 27 16.55 12.15 -14.93
N HIS A 28 15.38 12.51 -14.42
CA HIS A 28 15.06 12.29 -13.01
C HIS A 28 15.17 10.79 -12.80
N ALA A 29 16.28 10.33 -12.23
CA ALA A 29 16.47 8.91 -11.97
C ALA A 29 15.27 8.40 -11.16
N VAL A 30 14.46 7.57 -11.82
CA VAL A 30 13.19 7.06 -11.32
C VAL A 30 13.51 6.28 -10.04
N GLY A 31 12.95 6.70 -8.90
CA GLY A 31 13.07 5.93 -7.66
C GLY A 31 12.57 4.49 -7.89
N VAL A 32 13.12 3.52 -7.17
CA VAL A 32 12.69 2.12 -7.34
C VAL A 32 11.27 1.99 -6.79
N ASN A 33 10.32 1.69 -7.67
CA ASN A 33 8.92 1.53 -7.31
C ASN A 33 8.50 0.07 -7.50
N TYR A 34 7.95 -0.52 -6.43
CA TYR A 34 7.24 -1.78 -6.48
C TYR A 34 5.75 -1.57 -6.28
N TYR A 35 4.95 -2.50 -6.80
CA TYR A 35 3.50 -2.52 -6.71
C TYR A 35 3.03 -3.86 -6.18
N VAL A 36 2.03 -3.83 -5.31
CA VAL A 36 1.40 -5.03 -4.76
C VAL A 36 -0.11 -4.92 -4.92
N ASP A 37 -0.73 -5.88 -5.59
CA ASP A 37 -2.18 -5.96 -5.81
C ASP A 37 -2.70 -7.31 -5.27
N PRO A 38 -3.55 -7.31 -4.23
CA PRO A 38 -4.00 -8.56 -3.61
C PRO A 38 -4.98 -9.34 -4.49
N THR A 39 -5.64 -8.66 -5.44
CA THR A 39 -6.69 -9.21 -6.27
C THR A 39 -6.13 -9.68 -7.61
N ASN A 40 -5.41 -8.80 -8.31
CA ASN A 40 -4.94 -9.03 -9.69
C ASN A 40 -3.45 -9.36 -9.78
N GLY A 41 -2.69 -9.20 -8.70
CA GLY A 41 -1.26 -9.44 -8.69
C GLY A 41 -0.88 -10.93 -8.70
N SER A 42 0.39 -11.19 -9.02
CA SER A 42 1.03 -12.52 -8.91
C SER A 42 2.45 -12.38 -8.34
N ASP A 43 2.84 -13.30 -7.45
CA ASP A 43 4.21 -13.33 -6.89
C ASP A 43 5.27 -13.84 -7.86
N SER A 44 4.85 -14.30 -9.05
CA SER A 44 5.72 -14.56 -10.21
C SER A 44 6.05 -13.29 -11.00
N ASN A 45 5.34 -12.19 -10.80
CA ASN A 45 5.55 -10.96 -11.55
C ASN A 45 6.83 -10.22 -11.09
N SER A 46 7.26 -9.21 -11.85
CA SER A 46 8.40 -8.36 -11.50
C SER A 46 8.10 -7.34 -10.38
N GLY A 47 6.83 -7.00 -10.19
CA GLY A 47 6.39 -5.96 -9.26
C GLY A 47 6.67 -4.52 -9.71
N THR A 48 7.24 -4.30 -10.89
CA THR A 48 7.75 -2.98 -11.33
C THR A 48 6.71 -2.06 -11.97
N SER A 49 5.47 -2.54 -12.15
CA SER A 49 4.34 -1.75 -12.65
C SER A 49 3.03 -2.22 -12.02
N THR A 50 1.97 -1.43 -12.16
CA THR A 50 0.63 -1.84 -11.72
C THR A 50 0.11 -3.06 -12.49
N ALA A 51 0.46 -3.21 -13.77
CA ALA A 51 0.10 -4.36 -14.61
C ALA A 51 0.89 -5.63 -14.25
N SER A 52 2.07 -5.48 -13.66
CA SER A 52 2.94 -6.57 -13.23
C SER A 52 3.15 -6.58 -11.71
N ALA A 53 2.13 -6.22 -10.93
CA ALA A 53 2.23 -6.13 -9.48
C ALA A 53 2.45 -7.51 -8.83
N PHE A 54 3.18 -7.53 -7.71
CA PHE A 54 3.22 -8.69 -6.82
C PHE A 54 1.84 -8.96 -6.22
N LYS A 55 1.58 -10.20 -5.78
CA LYS A 55 0.35 -10.49 -5.05
C LYS A 55 0.47 -10.19 -3.56
N THR A 56 1.65 -10.45 -2.99
CA THR A 56 1.86 -10.41 -1.54
C THR A 56 2.87 -9.35 -1.10
N ILE A 57 2.61 -8.77 0.08
CA ILE A 57 3.54 -7.85 0.74
C ILE A 57 4.86 -8.58 1.07
N LYS A 58 4.80 -9.88 1.40
CA LYS A 58 5.96 -10.73 1.66
C LYS A 58 6.89 -10.81 0.44
N LYS A 59 6.32 -11.01 -0.77
CA LYS A 59 7.10 -11.02 -2.01
C LYS A 59 7.74 -9.66 -2.28
N ALA A 60 6.99 -8.57 -2.09
CA ALA A 60 7.53 -7.22 -2.25
C ALA A 60 8.70 -6.94 -1.31
N ARG A 61 8.58 -7.29 -0.02
CA ARG A 61 9.68 -7.22 0.95
C ARG A 61 10.90 -8.03 0.49
N ASN A 62 10.71 -9.25 0.01
CA ASN A 62 11.83 -10.04 -0.51
C ASN A 62 12.51 -9.39 -1.73
N ALA A 63 11.74 -8.71 -2.59
CA ALA A 63 12.31 -7.97 -3.72
C ALA A 63 13.12 -6.74 -3.25
N VAL A 64 12.62 -6.00 -2.26
CA VAL A 64 13.35 -4.89 -1.62
C VAL A 64 14.70 -5.36 -1.07
N ARG A 65 14.72 -6.48 -0.33
CA ARG A 65 15.97 -7.05 0.23
C ARG A 65 17.05 -7.33 -0.80
N ALA A 66 16.67 -7.60 -2.05
CA ALA A 66 17.62 -7.89 -3.11
C ALA A 66 18.34 -6.63 -3.62
N VAL A 67 17.82 -5.44 -3.33
CA VAL A 67 18.29 -4.18 -3.93
C VAL A 67 18.58 -3.06 -2.92
N ASN A 68 18.28 -3.25 -1.64
CA ASN A 68 18.42 -2.21 -0.60
C ASN A 68 19.83 -2.11 0.02
N ALA A 69 20.82 -2.87 -0.44
CA ALA A 69 22.17 -2.80 0.12
C ALA A 69 22.89 -1.47 -0.22
N ASN A 70 22.76 -0.97 -1.45
CA ASN A 70 23.45 0.22 -1.95
C ASN A 70 22.48 1.24 -2.55
N MET A 71 21.56 1.75 -1.73
CA MET A 71 20.50 2.63 -2.22
C MET A 71 21.05 3.99 -2.67
N ALA A 72 20.74 4.38 -3.91
CA ALA A 72 20.97 5.74 -4.40
C ALA A 72 19.78 6.66 -4.11
N ARG A 73 18.58 6.09 -3.97
CA ARG A 73 17.27 6.75 -3.76
C ARG A 73 16.39 5.88 -2.87
N ASP A 74 15.30 6.44 -2.37
CA ASP A 74 14.29 5.69 -1.63
C ASP A 74 13.66 4.60 -2.50
N ILE A 75 13.28 3.50 -1.86
CA ILE A 75 12.50 2.42 -2.47
C ILE A 75 11.06 2.56 -1.98
N VAL A 76 10.09 2.59 -2.90
CA VAL A 76 8.67 2.74 -2.56
C VAL A 76 7.92 1.48 -2.98
N VAL A 77 7.22 0.86 -2.03
CA VAL A 77 6.28 -0.23 -2.27
C VAL A 77 4.86 0.33 -2.17
N ASN A 78 4.19 0.43 -3.31
CA ASN A 78 2.83 0.93 -3.44
C ASN A 78 1.83 -0.22 -3.33
N LEU A 79 1.01 -0.19 -2.30
CA LEU A 79 -0.05 -1.17 -2.01
C LEU A 79 -1.35 -0.71 -2.65
N ARG A 80 -1.86 -1.47 -3.61
CA ARG A 80 -3.17 -1.25 -4.21
C ARG A 80 -4.29 -1.47 -3.19
N GLY A 81 -5.44 -0.88 -3.43
CA GLY A 81 -6.65 -1.07 -2.65
C GLY A 81 -7.11 -2.53 -2.66
N GLY A 82 -7.68 -2.97 -1.55
CA GLY A 82 -8.18 -4.32 -1.41
C GLY A 82 -7.78 -4.96 -0.08
N THR A 83 -8.24 -6.18 0.12
CA THR A 83 -7.97 -6.94 1.35
C THR A 83 -6.79 -7.87 1.14
N TYR A 84 -5.76 -7.72 1.98
CA TYR A 84 -4.57 -8.57 2.02
C TYR A 84 -4.72 -9.58 3.16
N PRO A 85 -5.14 -10.82 2.89
CA PRO A 85 -5.25 -11.85 3.91
C PRO A 85 -3.87 -12.29 4.39
N LEU A 86 -3.66 -12.27 5.70
CA LEU A 86 -2.43 -12.73 6.35
C LEU A 86 -2.70 -14.01 7.14
N THR A 87 -2.08 -15.11 6.72
CA THR A 87 -2.08 -16.38 7.45
C THR A 87 -0.90 -16.50 8.42
N SER A 88 0.11 -15.65 8.25
CA SER A 88 1.30 -15.53 9.10
C SER A 88 1.81 -14.09 9.08
N PRO A 89 2.60 -13.66 10.09
CA PRO A 89 3.19 -12.33 10.11
C PRO A 89 4.12 -12.07 8.91
N VAL A 90 4.10 -10.83 8.40
CA VAL A 90 5.16 -10.32 7.51
C VAL A 90 6.24 -9.67 8.37
N THR A 91 7.27 -10.43 8.73
CA THR A 91 8.34 -9.95 9.60
C THR A 91 9.31 -9.03 8.87
N PHE A 92 9.51 -7.82 9.38
CA PHE A 92 10.57 -6.91 8.96
C PHE A 92 11.72 -6.97 9.96
N THR A 93 12.95 -7.02 9.48
CA THR A 93 14.16 -6.97 10.32
C THR A 93 15.12 -5.91 9.79
N THR A 94 16.32 -5.80 10.38
CA THR A 94 17.34 -4.84 9.94
C THR A 94 17.71 -4.98 8.46
N VAL A 95 17.62 -6.20 7.91
CA VAL A 95 17.90 -6.46 6.48
C VAL A 95 16.89 -5.78 5.53
N ASP A 96 15.75 -5.32 6.04
CA ASP A 96 14.72 -4.60 5.28
C ASP A 96 14.88 -3.08 5.33
N SER A 97 15.86 -2.58 6.10
CA SER A 97 16.07 -1.15 6.30
C SER A 97 16.63 -0.48 5.05
N GLY A 98 16.45 0.82 4.94
CA GLY A 98 17.15 1.60 3.93
C GLY A 98 18.62 1.80 4.27
N THR A 99 19.47 1.98 3.26
CA THR A 99 20.91 2.25 3.41
C THR A 99 21.28 3.60 2.79
N ASN A 100 22.50 4.08 3.06
CA ASN A 100 23.03 5.33 2.49
C ASN A 100 22.15 6.58 2.74
N GLY A 101 21.51 6.63 3.91
CA GLY A 101 20.60 7.73 4.27
C GLY A 101 19.28 7.74 3.48
N ARG A 102 18.92 6.61 2.84
CA ARG A 102 17.65 6.42 2.11
C ARG A 102 16.66 5.58 2.92
N THR A 103 15.40 5.62 2.54
CA THR A 103 14.28 4.96 3.22
C THR A 103 13.58 3.94 2.32
N VAL A 104 13.08 2.85 2.91
CA VAL A 104 12.14 1.93 2.27
C VAL A 104 10.73 2.28 2.78
N ILE A 105 9.83 2.61 1.87
CA ILE A 105 8.50 3.15 2.19
C ILE A 105 7.42 2.19 1.69
N TYR A 106 6.57 1.70 2.60
CA TYR A 106 5.34 0.98 2.25
C TYR A 106 4.16 1.92 2.42
N ARG A 107 3.38 2.14 1.36
CA ARG A 107 2.25 3.07 1.39
C ARG A 107 1.11 2.61 0.51
N ALA A 108 -0.08 3.18 0.74
CA ALA A 108 -1.18 3.08 -0.20
C ALA A 108 -0.81 3.67 -1.56
N TYR A 109 -1.28 3.05 -2.65
CA TYR A 109 -1.16 3.60 -3.99
C TYR A 109 -2.23 4.68 -4.21
N GLY A 110 -1.79 5.93 -4.40
CA GLY A 110 -2.71 7.06 -4.53
C GLY A 110 -3.61 7.21 -3.30
N SER A 111 -4.92 7.30 -3.54
CA SER A 111 -5.95 7.37 -2.50
C SER A 111 -6.64 6.02 -2.23
N GLU A 112 -6.07 4.91 -2.72
CA GLU A 112 -6.64 3.57 -2.51
C GLU A 112 -6.47 3.12 -1.04
N THR A 113 -7.31 2.17 -0.58
CA THR A 113 -7.31 1.71 0.82
C THR A 113 -6.89 0.23 0.92
N PRO A 114 -5.60 -0.07 1.13
CA PRO A 114 -5.14 -1.42 1.42
C PRO A 114 -5.51 -1.81 2.86
N VAL A 115 -6.16 -2.96 3.03
CA VAL A 115 -6.55 -3.50 4.36
C VAL A 115 -5.83 -4.83 4.60
N MET A 116 -4.88 -4.83 5.52
CA MET A 116 -4.23 -6.06 5.98
C MET A 116 -5.07 -6.72 7.08
N THR A 117 -5.42 -8.00 6.92
CA THR A 117 -6.27 -8.68 7.90
C THR A 117 -5.92 -10.16 8.05
N SER A 118 -5.97 -10.65 9.28
CA SER A 118 -5.97 -12.08 9.58
C SER A 118 -7.37 -12.60 9.96
N ALA A 119 -8.40 -11.77 9.78
CA ALA A 119 -9.78 -12.15 10.06
C ALA A 119 -10.24 -13.24 9.08
N LYS A 120 -11.02 -14.18 9.60
CA LYS A 120 -11.70 -15.19 8.80
C LYS A 120 -13.17 -14.83 8.71
N THR A 121 -13.72 -14.83 7.50
CA THR A 121 -15.14 -14.65 7.28
C THR A 121 -15.90 -15.84 7.85
N ILE A 122 -16.90 -15.56 8.70
CA ILE A 122 -17.83 -16.56 9.20
C ILE A 122 -19.05 -16.56 8.27
N THR A 123 -19.33 -17.70 7.65
CA THR A 123 -20.48 -17.93 6.76
C THR A 123 -21.45 -18.94 7.36
N GLY A 124 -22.57 -19.23 6.70
CA GLY A 124 -23.53 -20.25 7.16
C GLY A 124 -24.37 -19.82 8.36
N TRP A 125 -24.69 -18.53 8.47
CA TRP A 125 -25.57 -18.00 9.51
C TRP A 125 -27.00 -18.51 9.35
N THR A 126 -27.60 -18.94 10.46
CA THR A 126 -28.99 -19.41 10.53
C THR A 126 -29.73 -18.76 11.69
N PRO A 127 -31.06 -18.54 11.59
CA PRO A 127 -31.86 -18.00 12.68
C PRO A 127 -31.81 -18.89 13.93
N ALA A 128 -31.74 -18.27 15.11
CA ALA A 128 -31.78 -18.92 16.43
C ALA A 128 -32.91 -18.38 17.33
N GLY A 129 -33.88 -17.66 16.74
CA GLY A 129 -35.02 -17.05 17.43
C GLY A 129 -34.66 -15.79 18.23
N ASN A 130 -35.66 -14.97 18.53
CA ASN A 130 -35.53 -13.72 19.29
C ASN A 130 -34.47 -12.76 18.71
N GLY A 131 -34.43 -12.61 17.38
CA GLY A 131 -33.44 -11.77 16.69
C GLY A 131 -31.99 -12.30 16.71
N ARG A 132 -31.74 -13.50 17.25
CA ARG A 132 -30.41 -14.10 17.31
C ARG A 132 -30.12 -14.94 16.07
N TYR A 133 -28.85 -15.00 15.71
CA TYR A 133 -28.32 -15.83 14.64
C TYR A 133 -27.15 -16.66 15.16
N LYS A 134 -26.95 -17.84 14.57
CA LYS A 134 -25.83 -18.73 14.88
C LYS A 134 -25.14 -19.21 13.61
N ALA A 135 -23.83 -19.43 13.69
CA ALA A 135 -23.01 -20.05 12.66
C ALA A 135 -21.97 -20.94 13.33
N SER A 136 -21.56 -22.03 12.65
CA SER A 136 -20.44 -22.86 13.11
C SER A 136 -19.13 -22.15 12.81
N VAL A 137 -18.20 -22.18 13.77
CA VAL A 137 -16.84 -21.59 13.61
C VAL A 137 -15.74 -22.65 13.64
N GLY A 138 -16.11 -23.95 13.64
CA GLY A 138 -15.19 -25.05 13.85
C GLY A 138 -14.39 -24.87 15.15
N ASP A 139 -13.07 -25.04 15.06
CA ASP A 139 -12.14 -24.84 16.20
C ASP A 139 -11.79 -23.36 16.45
N GLY A 140 -12.44 -22.42 15.74
CA GLY A 140 -12.17 -20.99 15.85
C GLY A 140 -12.49 -20.45 17.25
N ARG A 141 -11.45 -20.04 17.99
CA ARG A 141 -11.58 -19.29 19.25
C ARG A 141 -11.15 -17.84 19.03
N PHE A 142 -12.02 -16.89 19.35
CA PHE A 142 -11.77 -15.47 19.17
C PHE A 142 -12.46 -14.63 20.25
N ARG A 143 -12.00 -13.39 20.43
CA ARG A 143 -12.58 -12.44 21.40
C ARG A 143 -13.19 -11.21 20.72
N GLN A 144 -13.15 -11.16 19.39
CA GLN A 144 -13.63 -10.05 18.57
C GLN A 144 -14.39 -10.60 17.38
N LEU A 145 -15.53 -9.99 17.09
CA LEU A 145 -16.33 -10.22 15.91
C LEU A 145 -16.58 -8.85 15.26
N TYR A 146 -16.57 -8.80 13.94
CA TYR A 146 -16.90 -7.60 13.18
C TYR A 146 -18.05 -7.94 12.22
N VAL A 147 -19.03 -7.05 12.13
CA VAL A 147 -20.17 -7.15 11.22
C VAL A 147 -20.13 -5.92 10.32
N ASN A 148 -20.00 -6.13 9.00
CA ASN A 148 -19.87 -5.04 8.02
C ASN A 148 -18.79 -4.00 8.38
N GLY A 149 -17.65 -4.47 8.88
CA GLY A 149 -16.52 -3.61 9.30
C GLY A 149 -16.67 -2.98 10.69
N VAL A 150 -17.84 -3.08 11.34
CA VAL A 150 -18.07 -2.54 12.68
C VAL A 150 -17.84 -3.61 13.73
N ARG A 151 -17.09 -3.29 14.79
CA ARG A 151 -16.81 -4.23 15.88
C ARG A 151 -18.08 -4.51 16.69
N ALA A 152 -18.44 -5.78 16.81
CA ALA A 152 -19.53 -6.20 17.67
C ALA A 152 -19.10 -6.22 19.15
N THR A 153 -20.09 -6.04 20.03
CA THR A 153 -19.93 -6.19 21.47
C THR A 153 -19.94 -7.67 21.83
N ARG A 154 -18.87 -8.15 22.47
CA ARG A 154 -18.88 -9.47 23.09
C ARG A 154 -19.84 -9.42 24.27
N ALA A 155 -20.83 -10.31 24.28
CA ALA A 155 -21.84 -10.38 25.33
C ALA A 155 -21.18 -10.33 26.72
N ARG A 156 -21.67 -9.44 27.57
CA ARG A 156 -21.15 -9.14 28.90
C ARG A 156 -22.27 -8.56 29.77
N TYR A 157 -22.04 -8.57 31.08
CA TYR A 157 -22.80 -7.76 32.03
C TYR A 157 -21.80 -6.89 32.82
N PRO A 158 -22.06 -5.58 32.99
CA PRO A 158 -23.17 -4.84 32.43
C PRO A 158 -22.88 -4.54 30.94
N ASP A 159 -23.92 -4.21 30.18
CA ASP A 159 -23.77 -3.94 28.75
C ASP A 159 -23.04 -2.60 28.50
N LEU A 160 -22.66 -2.32 27.25
CA LEU A 160 -22.14 -1.02 26.85
C LEU A 160 -23.14 0.09 27.21
N GLY A 161 -22.68 1.09 27.97
CA GLY A 161 -23.51 2.22 28.43
C GLY A 161 -24.33 1.95 29.69
N SER A 162 -24.42 0.70 30.16
CA SER A 162 -24.90 0.41 31.51
C SER A 162 -23.69 0.30 32.43
N ASN A 163 -23.45 1.34 33.24
CA ASN A 163 -22.34 1.37 34.17
C ASN A 163 -22.81 0.88 35.54
N PHE A 164 -21.96 0.12 36.24
CA PHE A 164 -22.09 0.05 37.69
C PHE A 164 -21.74 1.43 38.25
N GLN A 165 -22.67 2.03 38.97
CA GLN A 165 -22.39 3.20 39.78
C GLN A 165 -21.92 2.69 41.14
N LEU A 166 -20.76 3.16 41.60
CA LEU A 166 -20.36 2.96 43.00
C LEU A 166 -21.36 3.71 43.86
N GLN A 167 -22.18 2.98 44.61
CA GLN A 167 -23.16 3.58 45.51
C GLN A 167 -22.50 4.05 46.80
N SER A 168 -21.57 3.26 47.33
CA SER A 168 -20.83 3.62 48.54
C SER A 168 -19.53 2.83 48.69
N SER A 169 -18.62 3.37 49.50
CA SER A 169 -17.39 2.70 49.91
C SER A 169 -17.28 2.66 51.43
N ASP A 170 -17.06 1.47 51.99
CA ASP A 170 -16.78 1.27 53.41
C ASP A 170 -15.28 0.97 53.58
N LYS A 171 -14.53 1.96 54.05
CA LYS A 171 -13.08 1.83 54.25
C LYS A 171 -12.70 0.95 55.43
N THR A 172 -13.58 0.84 56.44
CA THR A 172 -13.33 0.06 57.64
C THR A 172 -13.45 -1.43 57.33
N ASN A 173 -14.48 -1.80 56.55
CA ASN A 173 -14.72 -3.19 56.16
C ASN A 173 -14.15 -3.55 54.78
N GLN A 174 -13.53 -2.60 54.07
CA GLN A 174 -12.95 -2.75 52.73
C GLN A 174 -13.95 -3.26 51.68
N VAL A 175 -15.19 -2.80 51.76
CA VAL A 175 -16.28 -3.19 50.83
C VAL A 175 -16.66 -2.03 49.92
N LEU A 176 -16.85 -2.33 48.63
CA LEU A 176 -17.47 -1.45 47.64
C LEU A 176 -18.89 -1.95 47.37
N ARG A 177 -19.89 -1.07 47.42
CA ARG A 177 -21.28 -1.36 47.07
C ARG A 177 -21.70 -0.51 45.88
#